data_AF-A0A0D3GF04-F1
#
_entry.id   AF-A0A0D3GF04-F1
#
_cell.length_a   1.000
_cell.length_b   1.000
_cell.length_c   1.000
_cell.angle_alpha   90.00
_cell.angle_beta   90.00
_cell.angle_gamma   90.00
#
_symmetry.space_group_name_H-M   'P 1'
#
loop_
_entity.id
_entity.type
_entity.pdbx_description
1 polymer ?
#
loop_
_entity_poly.entity_id
_entity_poly.type
_entity_poly.pdbx_seq_one_letter_code
_entity_poly.pdbx_strand_id
1 'polypeptide(L)'
;MDNKLGMQMFDGGYVHHGLLKAAQFILERETKTLQELLQQNGPDYKLIFAGHSLGSGIAALMTVLVVNNRKMFGNIPRSQIRCYALAPARCMSLNLAVKYADVINSVVLQDDFLPRTPTPLEYIFGSIFCLPCLLFIMCLRDTFKQDKRKFKDPRRLYAPGRMYHIVERKFCRCGRFPPEVRTAIPVEGRFEHIVLSCSTTSDHAIVWIERESEKALELMKGNEKPTTPPALQKMERLQSFEEEHKNALERAKTLDVPHAVDLSEVEIQEGSSPTPPSDTHSEATSEAKSAGRTSWDELMHKLFTRDEGGKLVVKEDIKARNIVIE
;
A
#
# COMPACT_ATOMS: atom_id res chain seq x y z
N MET A 1 11.13 4.34 -20.86
CA MET A 1 9.96 3.72 -20.20
C MET A 1 9.03 4.83 -19.73
N ASP A 2 7.71 4.69 -19.88
CA ASP A 2 6.73 5.72 -19.51
C ASP A 2 6.48 5.68 -17.99
N ASN A 3 7.42 6.22 -17.21
CA ASN A 3 7.49 6.12 -15.74
C ASN A 3 7.17 7.43 -15.01
N LYS A 4 6.28 8.25 -15.58
CA LYS A 4 5.77 9.44 -14.87
C LYS A 4 4.90 8.98 -13.67
N LEU A 5 5.29 9.38 -12.45
CA LEU A 5 4.55 9.07 -11.22
C LEU A 5 3.08 9.52 -11.34
N GLY A 6 2.16 8.68 -10.84
CA GLY A 6 0.76 9.06 -10.63
C GLY A 6 -0.04 9.36 -11.90
N MET A 7 0.28 8.75 -13.04
CA MET A 7 -0.53 8.87 -14.26
C MET A 7 -1.66 7.84 -14.36
N GLN A 8 -1.50 6.67 -13.74
CA GLN A 8 -2.46 5.58 -13.85
C GLN A 8 -3.49 5.68 -12.73
N MET A 9 -4.75 5.93 -13.09
CA MET A 9 -5.88 5.87 -12.17
C MET A 9 -6.32 4.41 -11.97
N PHE A 10 -6.57 4.02 -10.73
CA PHE A 10 -7.02 2.69 -10.34
C PHE A 10 -7.80 2.78 -9.01
N ASP A 11 -8.99 2.19 -8.96
CA ASP A 11 -9.83 2.11 -7.77
C ASP A 11 -10.07 3.47 -7.06
N GLY A 12 -10.33 4.52 -7.84
CA GLY A 12 -10.57 5.86 -7.32
C GLY A 12 -9.32 6.62 -6.86
N GLY A 13 -8.10 6.09 -7.08
CA GLY A 13 -6.86 6.80 -6.79
C GLY A 13 -5.81 6.64 -7.89
N TYR A 14 -4.60 7.10 -7.63
CA TYR A 14 -3.45 6.96 -8.54
C TYR A 14 -2.46 5.91 -8.05
N VAL A 15 -1.83 5.20 -8.98
CA VAL A 15 -0.79 4.20 -8.70
C VAL A 15 0.42 4.37 -9.61
N HIS A 16 1.55 3.78 -9.20
CA HIS A 16 2.76 3.75 -10.04
C HIS A 16 2.55 2.82 -11.24
N HIS A 17 2.59 3.37 -12.45
CA HIS A 17 2.30 2.64 -13.69
C HIS A 17 3.16 1.39 -13.90
N GLY A 18 4.49 1.54 -13.79
CA GLY A 18 5.43 0.41 -13.94
C GLY A 18 5.18 -0.72 -12.94
N LEU A 19 4.94 -0.39 -11.66
CA LEU A 19 4.66 -1.38 -10.61
C LEU A 19 3.31 -2.06 -10.83
N LEU A 20 2.28 -1.32 -11.26
CA LEU A 20 0.98 -1.90 -11.59
C LEU A 20 1.09 -2.90 -12.73
N LYS A 21 1.81 -2.54 -13.80
CA LYS A 21 2.05 -3.45 -14.94
C LYS A 21 2.79 -4.72 -14.50
N ALA A 22 3.80 -4.59 -13.64
CA ALA A 22 4.51 -5.75 -13.11
C ALA A 22 3.60 -6.63 -12.24
N ALA A 23 2.78 -6.03 -11.38
CA ALA A 23 1.81 -6.75 -10.55
C ALA A 23 0.79 -7.52 -11.40
N GLN A 24 0.25 -6.87 -12.44
CA GLN A 24 -0.68 -7.51 -13.38
C GLN A 24 -0.04 -8.67 -14.13
N PHE A 25 1.18 -8.48 -14.63
CA PHE A 25 1.92 -9.51 -15.34
C PHE A 25 2.16 -10.77 -14.50
N ILE A 26 2.50 -10.60 -13.22
CA ILE A 26 2.68 -11.73 -12.30
C ILE A 26 1.34 -12.42 -12.02
N LEU A 27 0.30 -11.65 -11.69
CA LEU A 27 -1.02 -12.22 -11.41
C LEU A 27 -1.59 -12.97 -12.62
N GLU A 28 -1.43 -12.47 -13.83
CA GLU A 28 -1.92 -13.15 -15.03
C GLU A 28 -1.34 -14.57 -15.19
N ARG A 29 -0.06 -14.74 -14.86
CA ARG A 29 0.63 -16.04 -14.94
C ARG A 29 0.23 -16.96 -13.80
N GLU A 30 0.11 -16.42 -12.60
CA GLU A 30 -0.09 -17.22 -11.39
C GLU A 30 -1.56 -17.38 -10.99
N THR A 31 -2.52 -16.71 -11.66
CA THR A 31 -3.94 -16.74 -11.26
C THR A 31 -4.48 -18.16 -11.18
N LYS A 32 -4.17 -19.02 -12.16
CA LYS A 32 -4.63 -20.42 -12.16
C LYS A 32 -4.03 -21.20 -11.00
N THR A 33 -2.72 -21.09 -10.79
CA THR A 33 -2.01 -21.70 -9.66
C THR A 33 -2.61 -21.26 -8.32
N LEU A 34 -2.87 -19.97 -8.15
CA LEU A 34 -3.47 -19.41 -6.94
C LEU A 34 -4.90 -19.91 -6.73
N GLN A 35 -5.71 -20.00 -7.77
CA GLN A 35 -7.06 -20.57 -7.71
C GLN A 35 -7.03 -22.03 -7.27
N GLU A 36 -6.18 -22.85 -7.88
CA GLU A 36 -6.03 -24.27 -7.55
C GLU A 36 -5.59 -24.46 -6.09
N LEU A 37 -4.59 -23.70 -5.63
CA LEU A 37 -4.11 -23.78 -4.25
C LEU A 37 -5.16 -23.34 -3.23
N LEU A 38 -5.94 -22.29 -3.53
CA LEU A 38 -7.03 -21.84 -2.66
C LEU A 38 -8.15 -22.88 -2.58
N GLN A 39 -8.48 -23.53 -3.70
CA GLN A 39 -9.48 -24.59 -3.74
C GLN A 39 -9.03 -25.85 -2.99
N GLN A 40 -7.76 -26.23 -3.12
CA GLN A 40 -7.22 -27.46 -2.51
C GLN A 40 -7.05 -27.35 -0.99
N ASN A 41 -6.54 -26.21 -0.50
CA ASN A 41 -6.23 -26.06 0.92
C ASN A 41 -7.46 -25.69 1.78
N GLY A 42 -8.53 -25.20 1.15
CA GLY A 42 -9.78 -24.88 1.82
C GLY A 42 -9.90 -23.43 2.30
N PRO A 43 -11.09 -23.06 2.80
CA PRO A 43 -11.46 -21.66 3.03
C PRO A 43 -10.78 -21.02 4.25
N ASP A 44 -10.09 -21.76 5.11
CA ASP A 44 -9.44 -21.21 6.30
C ASP A 44 -8.04 -20.64 6.02
N TYR A 45 -7.48 -20.93 4.84
CA TYR A 45 -6.16 -20.48 4.45
C TYR A 45 -6.14 -19.02 4.04
N LYS A 46 -5.06 -18.34 4.40
CA LYS A 46 -4.83 -16.92 4.07
C LYS A 46 -3.98 -16.80 2.82
N LEU A 47 -4.33 -15.85 1.96
CA LEU A 47 -3.50 -15.45 0.83
C LEU A 47 -2.62 -14.28 1.24
N ILE A 48 -1.32 -14.52 1.36
CA ILE A 48 -0.35 -13.54 1.86
C ILE A 48 0.63 -13.17 0.75
N PHE A 49 0.66 -11.89 0.39
CA PHE A 49 1.67 -11.33 -0.52
C PHE A 49 2.79 -10.70 0.30
N ALA A 50 4.04 -11.06 0.01
CA ALA A 50 5.20 -10.44 0.64
C ALA A 50 6.17 -9.95 -0.43
N GLY A 51 6.86 -8.87 -0.12
CA GLY A 51 7.91 -8.33 -0.97
C GLY A 51 8.90 -7.49 -0.19
N HIS A 52 10.05 -7.22 -0.81
CA HIS A 52 11.06 -6.28 -0.32
C HIS A 52 11.33 -5.20 -1.38
N SER A 53 11.60 -3.97 -0.94
CA SER A 53 12.00 -2.85 -1.80
C SER A 53 10.99 -2.59 -2.94
N LEU A 54 11.43 -2.72 -4.19
CA LEU A 54 10.60 -2.65 -5.38
C LEU A 54 9.50 -3.73 -5.38
N GLY A 55 9.86 -4.96 -4.98
CA GLY A 55 8.96 -6.10 -4.89
C GLY A 55 7.82 -5.87 -3.90
N SER A 56 8.04 -5.09 -2.85
CA SER A 56 6.99 -4.69 -1.91
C SER A 56 5.90 -3.84 -2.55
N GLY A 57 6.30 -2.90 -3.42
CA GLY A 57 5.35 -2.08 -4.17
C GLY A 57 4.51 -2.92 -5.13
N ILE A 58 5.13 -3.92 -5.76
CA ILE A 58 4.46 -4.89 -6.63
C ILE A 58 3.48 -5.76 -5.82
N ALA A 59 3.93 -6.36 -4.71
CA ALA A 59 3.12 -7.18 -3.82
C ALA A 59 1.92 -6.40 -3.25
N ALA A 60 2.11 -5.14 -2.88
CA ALA A 60 1.05 -4.25 -2.44
C ALA A 60 -0.01 -4.05 -3.54
N LEU A 61 0.42 -3.77 -4.78
CA LEU A 61 -0.52 -3.58 -5.90
C LEU A 61 -1.20 -4.90 -6.31
N MET A 62 -0.50 -6.04 -6.25
CA MET A 62 -1.12 -7.36 -6.42
C MET A 62 -2.24 -7.58 -5.39
N THR A 63 -1.99 -7.21 -4.13
CA THR A 63 -2.98 -7.30 -3.05
C THR A 63 -4.22 -6.46 -3.36
N VAL A 64 -4.03 -5.20 -3.79
CA VAL A 64 -5.15 -4.33 -4.20
C VAL A 64 -5.94 -4.95 -5.36
N LEU A 65 -5.25 -5.52 -6.36
CA LEU A 65 -5.88 -6.17 -7.51
C LEU A 65 -6.72 -7.38 -7.08
N VAL A 66 -6.19 -8.24 -6.20
CA VAL A 66 -6.89 -9.42 -5.68
C VAL A 66 -8.10 -9.03 -4.83
N VAL A 67 -7.95 -8.03 -3.94
CA VAL A 67 -9.03 -7.55 -3.08
C VAL A 67 -10.19 -6.95 -3.88
N ASN A 68 -9.91 -6.29 -5.01
CA ASN A 68 -10.96 -5.77 -5.89
C ASN A 68 -11.65 -6.87 -6.71
N ASN A 69 -10.93 -7.96 -7.01
CA ASN A 69 -11.35 -9.04 -7.91
C ASN A 69 -11.51 -10.40 -7.20
N ARG A 70 -11.95 -10.41 -5.94
CA ARG A 70 -12.10 -11.62 -5.09
C ARG A 70 -12.89 -12.75 -5.76
N LYS A 71 -13.84 -12.43 -6.63
CA LYS A 71 -14.62 -13.41 -7.43
C LYS A 71 -13.72 -14.33 -8.26
N MET A 72 -12.60 -13.82 -8.78
CA MET A 72 -11.64 -14.62 -9.52
C MET A 72 -10.78 -15.50 -8.62
N PHE A 73 -10.75 -15.27 -7.31
CA PHE A 73 -9.93 -16.01 -6.36
C PHE A 73 -10.81 -16.81 -5.38
N GLY A 74 -11.86 -17.45 -5.92
CA GLY A 74 -12.75 -18.32 -5.13
C GLY A 74 -13.60 -17.57 -4.10
N ASN A 75 -13.87 -16.27 -4.31
CA ASN A 75 -14.55 -15.40 -3.34
C ASN A 75 -13.87 -15.34 -1.97
N ILE A 76 -12.54 -15.49 -1.92
CA ILE A 76 -11.77 -15.39 -0.67
C ILE A 76 -12.17 -14.11 0.12
N PRO A 77 -12.55 -14.22 1.39
CA PRO A 77 -12.85 -13.08 2.26
C PRO A 77 -11.72 -12.05 2.28
N ARG A 78 -12.08 -10.76 2.33
CA ARG A 78 -11.09 -9.66 2.44
C ARG A 78 -10.21 -9.83 3.68
N SER A 79 -10.79 -10.35 4.78
CA SER A 79 -10.10 -10.64 6.03
C SER A 79 -8.98 -11.69 5.93
N GLN A 80 -8.97 -12.50 4.86
CA GLN A 80 -7.97 -13.55 4.62
C GLN A 80 -6.88 -13.14 3.64
N ILE A 81 -7.01 -11.97 3.00
CA ILE A 81 -5.97 -11.42 2.13
C ILE A 81 -5.09 -10.49 2.96
N ARG A 82 -3.77 -10.71 2.93
CA ARG A 82 -2.79 -9.85 3.64
C ARG A 82 -1.60 -9.53 2.75
N CYS A 83 -0.97 -8.40 3.03
CA CYS A 83 0.32 -8.04 2.44
C CYS A 83 1.32 -7.61 3.51
N TYR A 84 2.56 -8.08 3.38
CA TYR A 84 3.71 -7.62 4.14
C TYR A 84 4.73 -7.00 3.19
N ALA A 85 4.74 -5.67 3.16
CA ALA A 85 5.55 -4.86 2.26
C ALA A 85 6.79 -4.35 3.02
N LEU A 86 7.94 -4.97 2.83
CA LEU A 86 9.18 -4.63 3.54
C LEU A 86 9.93 -3.52 2.80
N ALA A 87 10.23 -2.40 3.45
CA ALA A 87 10.91 -1.25 2.84
C ALA A 87 10.26 -0.80 1.50
N PRO A 88 8.94 -0.51 1.47
CA PRO A 88 8.23 -0.36 0.21
C PRO A 88 8.55 0.93 -0.54
N ALA A 89 8.58 0.83 -1.86
CA ALA A 89 8.49 1.99 -2.73
C ALA A 89 7.12 2.68 -2.61
N ARG A 90 7.11 4.00 -2.77
CA ARG A 90 5.86 4.77 -2.90
C ARG A 90 5.13 4.35 -4.18
N CYS A 91 4.01 3.65 -4.05
CA CYS A 91 3.35 2.98 -5.17
C CYS A 91 1.87 3.35 -5.38
N MET A 92 1.23 4.02 -4.42
CA MET A 92 -0.18 4.39 -4.50
C MET A 92 -0.46 5.74 -3.83
N SER A 93 -1.48 6.43 -4.30
CA SER A 93 -2.00 7.69 -3.73
C SER A 93 -2.47 7.51 -2.28
N LEU A 94 -2.57 8.63 -1.56
CA LEU A 94 -2.88 8.62 -0.14
C LEU A 94 -4.24 7.98 0.16
N ASN A 95 -5.27 8.26 -0.64
CA ASN A 95 -6.59 7.67 -0.44
C ASN A 95 -6.54 6.14 -0.54
N LEU A 96 -5.77 5.57 -1.49
CA LEU A 96 -5.57 4.12 -1.60
C LEU A 96 -4.75 3.59 -0.42
N ALA A 97 -3.68 4.28 -0.02
CA ALA A 97 -2.87 3.85 1.11
C ALA A 97 -3.70 3.74 2.41
N VAL A 98 -4.64 4.66 2.62
CA VAL A 98 -5.60 4.60 3.73
C VAL A 98 -6.63 3.50 3.49
N LYS A 99 -7.26 3.42 2.31
CA LYS A 99 -8.29 2.40 1.95
C LYS A 99 -7.85 0.96 2.18
N TYR A 100 -6.56 0.69 2.01
CA TYR A 100 -5.99 -0.66 2.11
C TYR A 100 -5.12 -0.88 3.35
N ALA A 101 -5.15 0.03 4.34
CA ALA A 101 -4.38 -0.08 5.57
C ALA A 101 -4.85 -1.20 6.53
N ASP A 102 -5.97 -1.84 6.25
CA ASP A 102 -6.48 -3.04 6.91
C ASP A 102 -5.85 -4.35 6.37
N VAL A 103 -5.48 -4.37 5.09
CA VAL A 103 -4.92 -5.55 4.42
C VAL A 103 -3.42 -5.45 4.11
N ILE A 104 -2.89 -4.24 3.92
CA ILE A 104 -1.47 -4.01 3.62
C ILE A 104 -0.73 -3.48 4.85
N ASN A 105 0.30 -4.22 5.26
CA ASN A 105 1.20 -3.90 6.36
C ASN A 105 2.60 -3.65 5.79
N SER A 106 3.06 -2.43 5.92
CA SER A 106 4.38 -1.98 5.47
C SER A 106 5.35 -1.91 6.62
N VAL A 107 6.50 -2.57 6.53
CA VAL A 107 7.54 -2.55 7.57
C VAL A 107 8.70 -1.69 7.09
N VAL A 108 9.09 -0.70 7.90
CA VAL A 108 10.19 0.22 7.58
C VAL A 108 11.14 0.31 8.75
N LEU A 109 12.43 0.15 8.47
CA LEU A 109 13.48 0.31 9.46
C LEU A 109 14.02 1.74 9.41
N GLN A 110 14.10 2.38 10.58
CA GLN A 110 14.88 3.60 10.81
C GLN A 110 14.68 4.68 9.75
N ASP A 111 15.73 5.00 8.98
CA ASP A 111 15.79 6.11 8.05
C ASP A 111 15.82 5.65 6.59
N ASP A 112 15.31 4.45 6.32
CA ASP A 112 15.15 3.93 4.96
C ASP A 112 14.56 4.99 4.03
N PHE A 113 15.29 5.26 2.93
CA PHE A 113 14.98 6.31 1.98
C PHE A 113 13.80 5.95 1.09
N LEU A 114 13.59 4.67 0.78
CA LEU A 114 12.71 4.28 -0.31
C LEU A 114 11.23 4.63 -0.05
N PRO A 115 10.70 4.42 1.17
CA PRO A 115 9.35 4.88 1.53
C PRO A 115 9.26 6.42 1.62
N ARG A 116 10.40 7.11 1.71
CA ARG A 116 10.52 8.56 1.96
C ARG A 116 10.84 9.38 0.70
N THR A 117 11.19 8.73 -0.41
CA THR A 117 11.63 9.40 -1.64
C THR A 117 10.53 9.46 -2.71
N PRO A 118 10.21 10.64 -3.27
CA PRO A 118 9.30 10.77 -4.42
C PRO A 118 9.99 10.56 -5.77
N THR A 119 11.31 10.32 -5.78
CA THR A 119 12.08 10.25 -7.03
C THR A 119 11.84 8.92 -7.75
N PRO A 120 11.76 8.95 -9.10
CA PRO A 120 11.67 7.73 -9.89
C PRO A 120 12.82 6.78 -9.55
N LEU A 121 12.47 5.52 -9.31
CA LEU A 121 13.38 4.47 -8.85
C LEU A 121 14.59 4.29 -9.78
N GLU A 122 14.44 4.56 -11.07
CA GLU A 122 15.51 4.53 -12.07
C GLU A 122 16.69 5.45 -11.72
N TYR A 123 16.42 6.67 -11.22
CA TYR A 123 17.47 7.60 -10.85
C TYR A 123 18.19 7.19 -9.57
N ILE A 124 17.46 6.54 -8.65
CA ILE A 124 18.01 6.03 -7.39
C ILE A 124 18.96 4.86 -7.68
N PHE A 125 18.50 3.87 -8.45
CA PHE A 125 19.31 2.70 -8.78
C PHE A 125 20.39 2.99 -9.83
N GLY A 126 20.19 3.99 -10.70
CA GLY A 126 21.21 4.45 -11.66
C GLY A 126 22.31 5.29 -11.02
N SER A 127 22.04 5.92 -9.86
CA SER A 127 22.97 6.84 -9.20
C SER A 127 23.57 6.26 -7.92
N ILE A 128 23.75 4.93 -7.82
CA ILE A 128 24.27 4.26 -6.61
C ILE A 128 25.56 4.91 -6.08
N PHE A 129 26.46 5.35 -6.97
CA PHE A 129 27.72 6.01 -6.61
C PHE A 129 27.57 7.46 -6.10
N CYS A 130 26.46 8.14 -6.40
CA CYS A 130 26.17 9.53 -6.00
C CYS A 130 24.89 9.63 -5.15
N LEU A 131 24.38 8.49 -4.66
CA LEU A 131 23.13 8.42 -3.90
C LEU A 131 23.15 9.32 -2.66
N PRO A 132 24.25 9.46 -1.90
CA PRO A 132 24.29 10.41 -0.78
C PRO A 132 24.06 11.87 -1.21
N CYS A 133 24.67 12.31 -2.33
CA CYS A 133 24.50 13.66 -2.86
C CYS A 133 23.08 13.87 -3.43
N LEU A 134 22.54 12.85 -4.11
CA LEU A 134 21.16 12.86 -4.61
C LEU A 134 20.17 13.01 -3.44
N LEU A 135 20.32 12.18 -2.40
CA LEU A 135 19.47 12.25 -1.20
C LEU A 135 19.59 13.60 -0.50
N PHE A 136 20.80 14.18 -0.43
CA PHE A 136 21.03 15.51 0.16
C PHE A 136 20.26 16.62 -0.58
N ILE A 137 20.42 16.71 -1.90
CA ILE A 137 19.71 17.68 -2.75
C ILE A 137 18.19 17.50 -2.61
N MET A 138 17.74 16.25 -2.55
CA MET A 138 16.33 15.92 -2.43
C MET A 138 15.75 16.29 -1.06
N CYS A 139 16.46 16.00 0.02
CA CYS A 139 16.05 16.37 1.37
C CYS A 139 15.90 17.88 1.49
N LEU A 140 16.82 18.66 0.91
CA LEU A 140 16.69 20.11 0.83
C LEU A 140 15.40 20.48 0.09
N ARG A 141 15.18 19.96 -1.13
CA ARG A 141 13.98 20.25 -1.93
C ARG A 141 12.67 19.92 -1.20
N ASP A 142 12.61 18.78 -0.51
CA ASP A 142 11.41 18.33 0.20
C ASP A 142 11.18 19.04 1.55
N THR A 143 12.26 19.54 2.19
CA THR A 143 12.18 20.40 3.39
C THR A 143 11.58 21.76 3.06
N PHE A 144 11.85 22.31 1.88
CA PHE A 144 11.32 23.60 1.45
C PHE A 144 9.88 23.56 0.88
N LYS A 145 9.26 22.37 0.74
CA LYS A 145 7.86 22.23 0.33
C LYS A 145 6.94 22.18 1.55
N GLN A 146 5.98 23.10 1.64
CA GLN A 146 4.94 23.11 2.69
C GLN A 146 4.06 21.84 2.64
N ASP A 147 3.83 21.20 3.78
CA ASP A 147 3.09 19.93 3.88
C ASP A 147 1.63 20.02 3.41
N LYS A 148 0.95 21.15 3.65
CA LYS A 148 -0.42 21.38 3.16
C LYS A 148 -0.54 21.31 1.64
N ARG A 149 0.53 21.63 0.89
CA ARG A 149 0.53 21.48 -0.57
C ARG A 149 0.78 20.04 -1.01
N LYS A 150 1.41 19.22 -0.15
CA LYS A 150 1.77 17.85 -0.49
C LYS A 150 0.57 16.89 -0.47
N PHE A 151 -0.36 17.07 0.47
CA PHE A 151 -1.59 16.26 0.58
C PHE A 151 -2.64 16.56 -0.49
N LYS A 152 -2.57 17.75 -1.09
CA LYS A 152 -3.52 18.19 -2.13
C LYS A 152 -3.16 17.71 -3.53
N ASP A 153 -1.96 17.16 -3.73
CA ASP A 153 -1.56 16.60 -5.02
C ASP A 153 -2.09 15.16 -5.17
N PRO A 154 -3.13 14.92 -5.99
CA PRO A 154 -3.70 13.59 -6.15
C PRO A 154 -2.72 12.58 -6.77
N ARG A 155 -1.72 13.06 -7.52
CA ARG A 155 -0.75 12.21 -8.22
C ARG A 155 0.44 11.83 -7.37
N ARG A 156 0.57 12.43 -6.18
CA ARG A 156 1.63 12.07 -5.24
C ARG A 156 1.39 10.65 -4.73
N LEU A 157 2.42 9.82 -4.86
CA LEU A 157 2.40 8.46 -4.34
C LEU A 157 2.99 8.40 -2.93
N TYR A 158 2.54 7.42 -2.17
CA TYR A 158 2.82 7.16 -0.78
C TYR A 158 3.18 5.68 -0.57
N ALA A 159 3.81 5.39 0.55
CA ALA A 159 4.01 4.01 0.98
C ALA A 159 2.62 3.36 1.24
N PRO A 160 2.44 2.10 0.85
CA PRO A 160 1.12 1.48 0.87
C PRO A 160 0.71 1.03 2.27
N GLY A 161 -0.57 1.19 2.61
CA GLY A 161 -1.16 0.61 3.81
C GLY A 161 -0.66 1.16 5.15
N ARG A 162 -0.81 0.33 6.19
CA ARG A 162 -0.39 0.62 7.56
C ARG A 162 1.11 0.43 7.71
N MET A 163 1.78 1.40 8.31
CA MET A 163 3.22 1.42 8.51
C MET A 163 3.59 0.91 9.91
N TYR A 164 4.57 0.01 9.97
CA TYR A 164 5.27 -0.43 11.17
C TYR A 164 6.70 0.10 11.08
N HIS A 165 6.98 1.13 11.86
CA HIS A 165 8.27 1.81 11.89
C HIS A 165 9.12 1.23 13.01
N ILE A 166 10.22 0.56 12.66
CA ILE A 166 11.16 0.01 13.63
C ILE A 166 12.22 1.06 13.93
N VAL A 167 12.29 1.51 15.17
CA VAL A 167 13.18 2.59 15.61
C VAL A 167 14.27 2.03 16.54
N GLU A 168 15.44 1.70 16.00
CA GLU A 168 16.63 1.29 16.79
C GLU A 168 17.62 2.42 17.15
N ARG A 169 17.48 3.63 16.61
CA ARG A 169 18.37 4.79 16.88
C ARG A 169 17.55 6.06 17.12
N LYS A 170 18.11 6.96 17.94
CA LYS A 170 17.49 8.24 18.33
C LYS A 170 18.39 9.41 17.93
N PHE A 171 17.77 10.53 17.54
CA PHE A 171 18.46 11.76 17.17
C PHE A 171 19.42 12.22 18.28
N CYS A 172 20.64 12.63 17.90
CA CYS A 172 21.71 13.07 18.80
C CYS A 172 22.17 12.05 19.87
N ARG A 173 21.94 10.75 19.69
CA ARG A 173 22.47 9.69 20.57
C ARG A 173 23.33 8.70 19.80
N CYS A 174 24.53 8.43 20.33
CA CYS A 174 25.41 7.41 19.78
C CYS A 174 24.96 6.01 20.20
N GLY A 175 24.92 5.06 19.25
CA GLY A 175 24.62 3.65 19.51
C GLY A 175 23.23 3.21 19.10
N ARG A 176 23.03 1.88 19.11
CA ARG A 176 21.74 1.23 18.86
C ARG A 176 21.04 0.95 20.19
N PHE A 177 19.75 1.23 20.22
CA PHE A 177 18.87 1.04 21.36
C PHE A 177 17.95 -0.16 21.08
N PRO A 178 17.35 -0.75 22.12
CA PRO A 178 16.28 -1.72 21.95
C PRO A 178 15.23 -1.19 20.94
N PRO A 179 14.92 -1.93 19.87
CA PRO A 179 14.05 -1.44 18.81
C PRO A 179 12.63 -1.21 19.34
N GLU A 180 12.10 -0.02 19.06
CA GLU A 180 10.72 0.36 19.36
C GLU A 180 9.91 0.33 18.06
N VAL A 181 8.80 -0.40 18.02
CA VAL A 181 7.93 -0.45 16.84
C VAL A 181 6.80 0.55 17.02
N ARG A 182 6.66 1.46 16.06
CA ARG A 182 5.59 2.46 16.03
C ARG A 182 4.67 2.19 14.86
N THR A 183 3.36 2.26 15.09
CA THR A 183 2.37 2.15 14.02
C THR A 183 1.98 3.53 13.50
N ALA A 184 1.68 3.59 12.21
CA ALA A 184 1.14 4.79 11.57
C ALA A 184 0.27 4.40 10.38
N ILE A 185 -0.72 5.22 10.07
CA ILE A 185 -1.31 5.29 8.73
C ILE A 185 -0.81 6.60 8.10
N PRO A 186 -0.48 6.65 6.79
CA PRO A 186 0.24 7.77 6.15
C PRO A 186 -0.54 9.11 6.05
N VAL A 187 -1.39 9.45 7.02
CA VAL A 187 -2.13 10.71 7.16
C VAL A 187 -1.47 11.70 8.15
N GLU A 188 -0.39 11.29 8.81
CA GLU A 188 0.30 12.07 9.86
C GLU A 188 1.61 12.74 9.40
N GLY A 189 1.97 12.64 8.11
CA GLY A 189 3.19 13.27 7.58
C GLY A 189 4.52 12.61 7.98
N ARG A 190 4.50 11.56 8.82
CA ARG A 190 5.71 10.94 9.40
C ARG A 190 6.72 10.39 8.39
N PHE A 191 6.25 9.84 7.27
CA PHE A 191 7.10 9.27 6.22
C PHE A 191 7.26 10.18 4.98
N GLU A 192 6.85 11.44 5.11
CA GLU A 192 6.84 12.39 3.99
C GLU A 192 8.12 13.19 3.82
N HIS A 193 9.01 13.12 4.82
CA HIS A 193 10.29 13.77 4.82
C HIS A 193 11.41 12.74 4.68
N ILE A 194 12.38 13.06 3.83
CA ILE A 194 13.63 12.31 3.75
C ILE A 194 14.43 12.65 5.01
N VAL A 195 14.96 11.63 5.68
CA VAL A 195 15.93 11.83 6.77
C VAL A 195 17.30 11.51 6.20
N LEU A 196 18.21 12.47 6.30
CA LEU A 196 19.58 12.29 5.87
C LEU A 196 20.35 11.55 6.96
N SER A 197 20.58 10.26 6.72
CA SER A 197 21.41 9.41 7.56
C SER A 197 22.46 8.69 6.71
N CYS A 198 23.68 8.53 7.25
CA CYS A 198 24.71 7.72 6.60
C CYS A 198 24.34 6.22 6.55
N SER A 199 23.32 5.81 7.30
CA SER A 199 22.83 4.42 7.37
C SER A 199 21.59 4.18 6.51
N THR A 200 21.13 5.17 5.75
CA THR A 200 19.89 5.13 4.98
C THR A 200 19.81 3.94 4.00
N THR A 201 20.92 3.59 3.35
CA THR A 201 21.00 2.40 2.47
C THR A 201 21.10 1.10 3.25
N SER A 202 21.74 1.12 4.42
CA SER A 202 21.86 -0.02 5.31
C SER A 202 20.50 -0.39 5.89
N ASP A 203 19.71 0.60 6.30
CA ASP A 203 18.36 0.41 6.85
C ASP A 203 17.38 -0.15 5.81
N HIS A 204 17.65 0.07 4.53
CA HIS A 204 16.89 -0.51 3.42
C HIS A 204 17.14 -2.02 3.24
N ALA A 205 18.26 -2.55 3.73
CA ALA A 205 18.64 -3.93 3.48
C ALA A 205 17.78 -4.91 4.31
N ILE A 206 17.25 -5.94 3.64
CA ILE A 206 16.32 -6.91 4.24
C ILE A 206 16.91 -7.60 5.48
N VAL A 207 18.21 -7.86 5.50
CA VAL A 207 18.93 -8.50 6.63
C VAL A 207 18.84 -7.64 7.89
N TRP A 208 18.90 -6.32 7.77
CA TRP A 208 18.75 -5.42 8.92
C TRP A 208 17.29 -5.32 9.37
N ILE A 209 16.36 -5.28 8.41
CA ILE A 209 14.92 -5.29 8.72
C ILE A 209 14.57 -6.54 9.50
N GLU A 210 14.98 -7.72 9.04
CA GLU A 210 14.78 -9.00 9.72
C GLU A 210 15.36 -8.98 11.12
N ARG A 211 16.66 -8.67 11.25
CA ARG A 211 17.36 -8.68 12.54
C ARG A 211 16.73 -7.77 13.58
N GLU A 212 16.39 -6.55 13.21
CA GLU A 212 15.78 -5.60 14.15
C GLU A 212 14.29 -5.91 14.41
N SER A 213 13.60 -6.54 13.45
CA SER A 213 12.22 -7.04 13.65
C SER A 213 12.19 -8.21 14.64
N GLU A 214 13.14 -9.15 14.54
CA GLU A 214 13.25 -10.29 15.44
C GLU A 214 13.50 -9.83 16.87
N LYS A 215 14.48 -8.95 17.09
CA LYS A 215 14.73 -8.34 18.41
C LYS A 215 13.50 -7.61 18.95
N ALA A 216 12.80 -6.85 18.11
CA ALA A 216 11.59 -6.15 18.54
C ALA A 216 10.51 -7.15 18.99
N LEU A 217 10.33 -8.24 18.25
CA LEU A 217 9.37 -9.28 18.58
C LEU A 217 9.74 -10.00 19.89
N GLU A 218 11.01 -10.32 20.10
CA GLU A 218 11.49 -10.92 21.36
C GLU A 218 11.24 -10.01 22.55
N LEU A 219 11.53 -8.71 22.43
CA LEU A 219 11.27 -7.72 23.47
C LEU A 219 9.78 -7.56 23.76
N MET A 220 8.94 -7.59 22.73
CA MET A 220 7.48 -7.56 22.88
C MET A 220 6.96 -8.79 23.63
N LYS A 221 7.41 -9.99 23.24
CA LYS A 221 7.07 -11.24 23.93
C LYS A 221 7.58 -11.26 25.38
N GLY A 222 8.78 -10.75 25.64
CA GLY A 222 9.34 -10.66 26.98
C GLY A 222 8.63 -9.65 27.89
N ASN A 223 8.01 -8.63 27.30
CA ASN A 223 7.21 -7.64 28.01
C ASN A 223 5.74 -8.05 28.22
N GLU A 224 5.26 -9.13 27.58
CA GLU A 224 3.99 -9.79 27.93
C GLU A 224 4.12 -10.44 29.31
N LYS A 225 4.12 -9.62 30.36
CA LYS A 225 3.97 -10.10 31.74
C LYS A 225 2.53 -10.58 31.92
N PRO A 226 2.29 -11.67 32.68
CA PRO A 226 0.94 -12.01 33.12
C PRO A 226 0.36 -10.80 33.84
N THR A 227 -0.67 -10.19 33.26
CA THR A 227 -1.30 -9.00 33.82
C THR A 227 -2.05 -9.42 35.08
N THR A 228 -1.50 -9.07 36.24
CA THR A 228 -2.31 -9.02 37.46
C THR A 228 -3.43 -8.00 37.22
N PRO A 229 -4.70 -8.35 37.46
CA PRO A 229 -5.80 -7.42 37.29
C PRO A 229 -5.53 -6.13 38.09
N PRO A 230 -5.67 -4.95 37.48
CA PRO A 230 -5.34 -3.69 38.13
C PRO A 230 -6.23 -3.47 39.37
N ALA A 231 -5.66 -2.90 40.43
CA ALA A 231 -6.37 -2.62 41.69
C ALA A 231 -7.56 -1.65 41.52
N LEU A 232 -7.55 -0.86 40.44
CA LEU A 232 -8.66 -0.05 39.98
C LEU A 232 -8.99 -0.44 38.55
N GLN A 233 -10.24 -0.87 38.31
CA GLN A 233 -10.74 -1.17 36.98
C GLN A 233 -10.97 0.13 36.20
N LYS A 234 -9.90 0.73 35.67
CA LYS A 234 -9.99 1.74 34.62
C LYS A 234 -9.96 1.03 33.27
N MET A 235 -11.04 1.14 32.49
CA MET A 235 -10.99 0.80 31.07
C MET A 235 -10.33 1.94 30.30
N GLU A 236 -9.01 2.04 30.37
CA GLU A 236 -8.26 2.80 29.35
C GLU A 236 -8.13 1.89 28.13
N ARG A 237 -9.04 2.06 27.17
CA ARG A 237 -8.99 1.34 25.91
C ARG A 237 -7.79 1.85 25.13
N LEU A 238 -6.73 1.05 25.05
CA LEU A 238 -5.71 1.22 24.02
C LEU A 238 -6.45 1.22 22.67
N GLN A 239 -6.20 2.22 21.84
CA GLN A 239 -6.89 2.37 20.55
C GLN A 239 -6.75 1.08 19.75
N SER A 240 -7.87 0.49 19.34
CA SER A 240 -7.83 -0.71 18.50
C SER A 240 -7.32 -0.33 17.10
N PHE A 241 -6.77 -1.30 16.36
CA PHE A 241 -6.34 -1.04 14.99
C PHE A 241 -7.48 -0.57 14.09
N GLU A 242 -8.71 -1.02 14.35
CA GLU A 242 -9.92 -0.57 13.67
C GLU A 242 -10.23 0.90 13.97
N GLU A 243 -10.09 1.31 15.23
CA GLU A 243 -10.28 2.70 15.65
C GLU A 243 -9.20 3.63 15.06
N GLU A 244 -7.94 3.19 15.04
CA GLU A 244 -6.86 3.91 14.35
C GLU A 244 -7.14 4.06 12.85
N HIS A 245 -7.66 3.01 12.21
CA HIS A 245 -8.03 3.03 10.79
C HIS A 245 -9.17 4.01 10.52
N LYS A 246 -10.22 3.98 11.34
CA LYS A 246 -11.34 4.91 11.27
C LYS A 246 -10.90 6.36 11.46
N ASN A 247 -10.07 6.62 12.47
CA ASN A 247 -9.50 7.95 12.71
C ASN A 247 -8.66 8.43 11.52
N ALA A 248 -7.91 7.53 10.86
CA ALA A 248 -7.15 7.87 9.68
C ALA A 248 -8.05 8.19 8.46
N LEU A 249 -9.15 7.46 8.28
CA LEU A 249 -10.16 7.75 7.27
C LEU A 249 -10.81 9.13 7.49
N GLU A 250 -11.20 9.44 8.73
CA GLU A 250 -11.74 10.75 9.09
C GLU A 250 -10.71 11.86 8.87
N ARG A 251 -9.45 11.64 9.27
CA ARG A 251 -8.37 12.60 9.06
C ARG A 251 -8.09 12.85 7.57
N ALA A 252 -8.11 11.81 6.73
CA ALA A 252 -7.99 11.96 5.28
C ALA A 252 -9.10 12.84 4.70
N LYS A 253 -10.34 12.73 5.21
CA LYS A 253 -11.44 13.65 4.86
C LYS A 253 -11.15 15.08 5.29
N THR A 254 -10.68 15.30 6.53
CA THR A 254 -10.34 16.66 7.02
C THR A 254 -9.19 17.33 6.26
N LEU A 255 -8.27 16.54 5.70
CA LEU A 255 -7.15 17.02 4.90
C LEU A 255 -7.51 17.32 3.44
N ASP A 256 -8.78 17.13 3.06
CA ASP A 256 -9.29 17.31 1.69
C ASP A 256 -8.48 16.47 0.68
N VAL A 257 -8.21 15.21 1.06
CA VAL A 257 -7.50 14.26 0.18
C VAL A 257 -8.41 13.93 -1.00
N PRO A 258 -7.96 14.12 -2.25
CA PRO A 258 -8.77 13.82 -3.43
C PRO A 258 -9.30 12.38 -3.41
N HIS A 259 -10.57 12.22 -3.75
CA HIS A 259 -11.27 10.92 -3.80
C HIS A 259 -11.39 10.19 -2.44
N ALA A 260 -11.26 10.89 -1.30
CA ALA A 260 -11.47 10.30 0.02
C ALA A 260 -12.95 10.10 0.43
N VAL A 261 -13.90 10.65 -0.34
CA VAL A 261 -15.34 10.60 -0.04
C VAL A 261 -15.91 9.18 -0.20
N ASP A 262 -15.40 8.40 -1.16
CA ASP A 262 -15.84 7.02 -1.45
C ASP A 262 -15.32 5.96 -0.45
N LEU A 263 -14.48 6.36 0.52
CA LEU A 263 -13.82 5.41 1.42
C LEU A 263 -14.78 4.79 2.46
N SER A 264 -15.92 5.43 2.75
CA SER A 264 -16.89 4.96 3.75
C SER A 264 -17.91 3.94 3.24
N GLU A 265 -18.06 3.75 1.93
CA GLU A 265 -19.10 2.86 1.39
C GLU A 265 -18.69 1.38 1.33
N VAL A 266 -17.40 1.06 1.55
CA VAL A 266 -16.87 -0.30 1.38
C VAL A 266 -17.20 -1.23 2.56
N GLU A 267 -17.64 -0.70 3.71
CA GLU A 267 -17.93 -1.49 4.92
C GLU A 267 -19.35 -2.09 4.98
N ILE A 268 -20.28 -1.78 4.07
CA ILE A 268 -21.71 -2.10 4.29
C ILE A 268 -22.17 -3.49 3.76
N GLN A 269 -21.35 -4.24 3.01
CA GLN A 269 -21.86 -5.47 2.33
C GLN A 269 -21.52 -6.84 2.94
N GLU A 270 -20.84 -6.94 4.09
CA GLU A 270 -20.48 -8.27 4.66
C GLU A 270 -21.33 -8.71 5.86
N GLY A 271 -22.53 -8.13 6.06
CA GLY A 271 -23.32 -8.34 7.29
C GLY A 271 -24.74 -8.94 7.21
N SER A 272 -25.32 -9.24 6.05
CA SER A 272 -26.71 -9.75 6.00
C SER A 272 -26.87 -11.03 5.20
N SER A 273 -27.15 -12.13 5.90
CA SER A 273 -27.66 -13.39 5.37
C SER A 273 -28.99 -13.20 4.60
N PRO A 274 -29.28 -14.04 3.57
CA PRO A 274 -30.42 -13.83 2.68
C PRO A 274 -31.70 -14.43 3.26
N THR A 275 -32.76 -13.63 3.38
CA THR A 275 -34.16 -14.10 3.46
C THR A 275 -34.79 -14.09 2.06
N PRO A 276 -35.61 -15.09 1.70
CA PRO A 276 -36.19 -15.22 0.36
C PRO A 276 -37.30 -14.17 0.10
N PRO A 277 -37.63 -13.92 -1.19
CA PRO A 277 -38.34 -12.71 -1.61
C PRO A 277 -39.85 -12.83 -1.40
N SER A 278 -40.48 -11.72 -1.03
CA SER A 278 -41.92 -11.51 -1.21
C SER A 278 -42.11 -10.51 -2.35
N ASP A 279 -42.77 -10.98 -3.40
CA ASP A 279 -43.14 -10.23 -4.59
C ASP A 279 -44.02 -9.01 -4.25
N THR A 280 -43.60 -7.82 -4.66
CA THR A 280 -44.54 -6.83 -5.20
C THR A 280 -43.80 -5.88 -6.15
N HIS A 281 -44.22 -5.88 -7.40
CA HIS A 281 -43.79 -4.97 -8.45
C HIS A 281 -44.04 -3.50 -8.07
N SER A 282 -43.07 -2.63 -8.34
CA SER A 282 -43.30 -1.25 -8.79
C SER A 282 -42.01 -0.75 -9.45
N GLU A 283 -42.09 -0.54 -10.76
CA GLU A 283 -41.06 0.08 -11.58
C GLU A 283 -40.82 1.53 -11.15
N ALA A 284 -39.56 1.86 -10.87
CA ALA A 284 -39.05 3.22 -11.01
C ALA A 284 -37.56 3.12 -11.37
N THR A 285 -37.29 3.30 -12.66
CA THR A 285 -35.97 3.44 -13.25
C THR A 285 -35.24 4.62 -12.63
N SER A 286 -34.15 4.35 -11.91
CA SER A 286 -33.08 5.32 -11.67
C SER A 286 -31.74 4.61 -11.72
N GLU A 287 -31.04 4.78 -12.84
CA GLU A 287 -29.68 4.29 -13.04
C GLU A 287 -28.74 5.02 -12.07
N ALA A 288 -28.43 4.41 -10.94
CA ALA A 288 -27.29 4.80 -10.13
C ALA A 288 -26.02 4.23 -10.80
N LYS A 289 -25.31 5.05 -11.57
CA LYS A 289 -24.00 4.69 -12.12
C LYS A 289 -23.02 4.45 -10.97
N SER A 290 -22.63 3.19 -10.74
CA SER A 290 -21.57 2.81 -9.81
C SER A 290 -20.20 3.24 -10.35
N ALA A 291 -19.86 4.51 -10.23
CA ALA A 291 -18.57 5.05 -10.60
C ALA A 291 -17.53 4.71 -9.51
N GLY A 292 -16.79 3.61 -9.65
CA GLY A 292 -15.68 3.35 -8.72
C GLY A 292 -14.97 2.02 -8.89
N ARG A 293 -15.67 0.98 -9.35
CA ARG A 293 -15.09 -0.36 -9.48
C ARG A 293 -14.57 -0.58 -10.90
N THR A 294 -13.26 -0.41 -11.11
CA THR A 294 -12.64 -0.68 -12.42
C THR A 294 -12.57 -2.20 -12.63
N SER A 295 -13.23 -2.71 -13.67
CA SER A 295 -13.23 -4.15 -13.99
C SER A 295 -11.86 -4.62 -14.45
N TRP A 296 -11.41 -5.79 -13.99
CA TRP A 296 -10.15 -6.40 -14.42
C TRP A 296 -10.06 -6.51 -15.95
N ASP A 297 -11.13 -6.97 -16.61
CA ASP A 297 -11.16 -7.12 -18.06
C ASP A 297 -11.03 -5.78 -18.79
N GLU A 298 -11.63 -4.73 -18.25
CA GLU A 298 -11.51 -3.37 -18.78
C GLU A 298 -10.08 -2.83 -18.63
N LEU A 299 -9.44 -3.09 -17.49
CA LEU A 299 -8.04 -2.72 -17.25
C LEU A 299 -7.07 -3.50 -18.14
N MET A 300 -7.28 -4.80 -18.30
CA MET A 300 -6.47 -5.65 -19.17
C MET A 300 -6.60 -5.21 -20.62
N HIS A 301 -7.82 -4.96 -21.10
CA HIS A 301 -8.06 -4.47 -22.46
C HIS A 301 -7.50 -3.06 -22.68
N LYS A 302 -7.43 -2.22 -21.65
CA LYS A 302 -6.86 -0.87 -21.76
C LYS A 302 -5.34 -0.88 -21.90
N LEU A 303 -4.65 -1.83 -21.27
CA LEU A 303 -3.19 -1.81 -21.15
C LEU A 303 -2.46 -2.80 -22.07
N PHE A 304 -3.12 -3.89 -22.47
CA PHE A 304 -2.49 -4.99 -23.21
C PHE A 304 -3.33 -5.41 -24.44
N THR A 305 -2.65 -5.83 -25.50
CA THR A 305 -3.16 -6.58 -26.66
C THR A 305 -2.65 -8.02 -26.59
N ARG A 306 -3.33 -8.99 -27.21
CA ARG A 306 -2.77 -10.36 -27.34
C ARG A 306 -1.96 -10.45 -28.64
N ASP A 307 -0.80 -11.09 -28.58
CA ASP A 307 -0.05 -11.50 -29.78
C ASP A 307 -0.67 -12.75 -30.42
N GLU A 308 -0.13 -13.16 -31.58
CA GLU A 308 -0.60 -14.33 -32.32
C GLU A 308 -0.50 -15.65 -31.54
N GLY A 309 0.33 -15.69 -30.48
CA GLY A 309 0.44 -16.82 -29.55
C GLY A 309 -0.52 -16.73 -28.36
N GLY A 310 -1.43 -15.75 -28.33
CA GLY A 310 -2.39 -15.52 -27.26
C GLY A 310 -1.80 -14.88 -26.00
N LYS A 311 -0.52 -14.49 -26.03
CA LYS A 311 0.21 -13.87 -24.91
C LYS A 311 -0.03 -12.37 -24.92
N LEU A 312 -0.28 -11.79 -23.75
CA LEU A 312 -0.52 -10.36 -23.64
C LEU A 312 0.78 -9.54 -23.80
N VAL A 313 0.75 -8.59 -24.73
CA VAL A 313 1.78 -7.62 -25.09
C VAL A 313 1.24 -6.22 -24.82
N VAL A 314 2.08 -5.30 -24.33
CA VAL A 314 1.64 -3.91 -24.05
C VAL A 314 1.25 -3.21 -25.35
N LYS A 315 0.07 -2.57 -25.39
CA LYS A 315 -0.43 -1.85 -26.59
C LYS A 315 0.58 -0.79 -27.07
N GLU A 316 0.86 -0.76 -28.37
CA GLU A 316 1.83 0.16 -28.99
C GLU A 316 1.37 1.62 -29.04
N ASP A 317 0.06 1.88 -29.08
CA ASP A 317 -0.49 3.26 -29.07
C ASP A 317 -0.20 4.01 -27.76
N ILE A 318 0.13 3.27 -26.69
CA ILE A 318 0.59 3.82 -25.41
C ILE A 318 2.10 4.14 -25.47
N LYS A 319 2.87 3.43 -26.31
CA LYS A 319 4.27 3.78 -26.61
C LYS A 319 4.37 5.02 -27.53
N ALA A 320 3.41 5.20 -28.45
CA ALA A 320 3.50 6.18 -29.54
C ALA A 320 2.98 7.61 -29.21
N ARG A 321 2.25 7.82 -28.10
CA ARG A 321 1.70 9.16 -27.76
C ARG A 321 2.73 10.22 -27.33
N ASN A 322 4.03 10.02 -27.50
CA ASN A 322 5.06 11.00 -27.14
C ASN A 322 6.22 11.08 -28.16
N ILE A 323 5.94 11.54 -29.39
CA ILE A 323 6.90 12.37 -30.14
C ILE A 323 6.12 13.48 -30.87
N VAL A 324 5.86 14.59 -30.18
CA VAL A 324 6.02 15.93 -30.76
C VAL A 324 6.73 16.74 -29.69
N ILE A 325 8.02 16.98 -29.91
CA ILE A 325 8.77 18.01 -29.22
C ILE A 325 8.55 19.26 -30.07
N GLU A 326 7.88 20.26 -29.51
CA GLU A 326 8.23 21.66 -29.77
C GLU A 326 8.92 22.21 -28.52
#